data_AF-A0A7S4HTR0-F1
#
_entry.id   AF-A0A7S4HTR0-F1
#
_cell.length_a   1.000
_cell.length_b   1.000
_cell.length_c   1.000
_cell.angle_alpha   90.00
_cell.angle_beta   90.00
_cell.angle_gamma   90.00
#
_symmetry.space_group_name_H-M   'P 1'
#
loop_
_entity.id
_entity.type
_entity.pdbx_description
1 polymer ?
#
loop_
_entity_poly.entity_id
_entity_poly.type
_entity_poly.pdbx_seq_one_letter_code
_entity_poly.pdbx_strand_id
1 'polypeptide(L)'
;DAGDIPARLEVMQQVAIANMLAERREFTSDDVVTALGSEGMGVWEKLAAADGSIPLIKTLEQKTTSQPAIYQFRHLSFQEALFSKSLLADEGAAEWTGWKDDAAAAKSLKDPSLRNALRIGGGTLGIALGHIRDVWNFEGHLEKEV
;
A
#
# COMPACT_ATOMS: atom_id res chain seq x y z
N ASP A 1 9.88 5.17 22.98
CA ASP A 1 10.30 6.51 22.53
C ASP A 1 9.32 6.98 21.47
N ALA A 2 8.69 8.15 21.63
CA ALA A 2 7.55 8.57 20.81
C ALA A 2 7.97 9.08 19.42
N GLY A 3 9.23 9.47 19.25
CA GLY A 3 9.79 9.92 17.96
C GLY A 3 10.01 8.81 16.93
N ASP A 4 9.94 7.53 17.32
CA ASP A 4 10.15 6.37 16.45
C ASP A 4 8.85 5.96 15.71
N ILE A 5 7.68 6.35 16.22
CA ILE A 5 6.38 5.95 15.65
C ILE A 5 6.12 6.50 14.25
N PRO A 6 6.40 7.80 13.95
CA PRO A 6 6.21 8.34 12.60
C PRO A 6 7.07 7.62 11.54
N ALA A 7 8.36 7.42 11.83
CA ALA A 7 9.29 6.74 10.93
C ALA A 7 8.89 5.28 10.67
N ARG A 8 8.41 4.60 11.71
CA ARG A 8 7.89 3.22 11.59
C ARG A 8 6.65 3.15 10.70
N LEU A 9 5.73 4.09 10.86
CA LEU A 9 4.49 4.12 10.07
C LEU A 9 4.79 4.43 8.60
N GLU A 10 5.69 5.36 8.34
CA GLU A 10 6.13 5.73 7.00
C GLU A 10 6.77 4.55 6.26
N VAL A 11 7.70 3.85 6.92
CA VAL A 11 8.33 2.64 6.38
C VAL A 11 7.31 1.53 6.09
N MET A 12 6.35 1.29 6.98
CA MET A 12 5.28 0.31 6.72
C MET A 12 4.37 0.75 5.56
N GLN A 13 4.11 2.04 5.43
CA GLN A 13 3.26 2.58 4.36
C GLN A 13 3.93 2.42 2.99
N GLN A 14 5.22 2.72 2.86
CA GLN A 14 5.96 2.53 1.61
C GLN A 14 5.96 1.07 1.14
N VAL A 15 6.23 0.13 2.06
CA VAL A 15 6.17 -1.31 1.75
C VAL A 15 4.74 -1.75 1.38
N ALA A 16 3.73 -1.25 2.09
CA ALA A 16 2.33 -1.56 1.78
C ALA A 16 1.93 -1.06 0.38
N ILE A 17 2.35 0.15 0.00
CA ILE A 17 2.14 0.70 -1.34
C ILE A 17 2.79 -0.21 -2.37
N ALA A 18 4.10 -0.48 -2.26
CA ALA A 18 4.82 -1.30 -3.22
C ALA A 18 4.18 -2.69 -3.40
N ASN A 19 3.68 -3.30 -2.32
CA ASN A 19 3.03 -4.60 -2.38
C ASN A 19 1.61 -4.54 -2.97
N MET A 20 0.84 -3.48 -2.72
CA MET A 20 -0.46 -3.27 -3.38
C MET A 20 -0.30 -3.05 -4.87
N LEU A 21 0.68 -2.22 -5.29
CA LEU A 21 0.97 -1.97 -6.70
C LEU A 21 1.41 -3.22 -7.46
N ALA A 22 2.08 -4.15 -6.76
CA ALA A 22 2.51 -5.43 -7.31
C ALA A 22 1.50 -6.58 -7.09
N GLU A 23 0.35 -6.30 -6.48
CA GLU A 23 -0.68 -7.30 -6.12
C GLU A 23 -0.16 -8.47 -5.26
N ARG A 24 0.79 -8.19 -4.36
CA ARG A 24 1.45 -9.20 -3.53
C ARG A 24 0.93 -9.24 -2.11
N ARG A 25 0.75 -10.47 -1.63
CA ARG A 25 0.39 -10.80 -0.23
C ARG A 25 1.58 -11.28 0.60
N GLU A 26 2.59 -11.83 -0.06
CA GLU A 26 3.86 -12.24 0.52
C GLU A 26 4.97 -11.55 -0.28
N PHE A 27 6.00 -11.10 0.43
CA PHE A 27 7.07 -10.31 -0.15
C PHE A 27 8.38 -10.60 0.56
N THR A 28 9.47 -10.48 -0.18
CA THR A 28 10.80 -10.86 0.29
C THR A 28 11.54 -9.70 0.94
N SER A 29 12.66 -9.95 1.61
CA SER A 29 13.56 -8.87 2.05
C SER A 29 14.07 -8.01 0.89
N ASP A 30 14.17 -8.57 -0.31
CA ASP A 30 14.64 -7.82 -1.48
C ASP A 30 13.54 -6.88 -2.00
N ASP A 31 12.27 -7.27 -1.87
CA ASP A 31 11.13 -6.39 -2.14
C ASP A 31 11.07 -5.22 -1.14
N VAL A 32 11.39 -5.48 0.14
CA VAL A 32 11.47 -4.43 1.17
C VAL A 32 12.62 -3.46 0.86
N VAL A 33 13.80 -3.97 0.49
CA VAL A 33 14.94 -3.13 0.08
C VAL A 33 14.58 -2.29 -1.13
N THR A 34 13.86 -2.86 -2.10
CA THR A 34 13.40 -2.15 -3.29
C THR A 34 12.43 -1.03 -2.93
N ALA A 35 11.55 -1.25 -1.96
CA ALA A 35 10.57 -0.25 -1.51
C ALA A 35 11.17 0.88 -0.66
N LEU A 36 12.19 0.59 0.16
CA LEU A 36 12.69 1.51 1.20
C LEU A 36 14.09 2.08 0.94
N GLY A 37 14.86 1.47 0.04
CA GLY A 37 16.30 1.69 -0.04
C GLY A 37 17.06 1.19 1.20
N SER A 38 18.38 1.40 1.22
CA SER A 38 19.23 0.93 2.33
C SER A 38 18.98 1.66 3.65
N GLU A 39 18.48 2.90 3.61
CA GLU A 39 18.28 3.73 4.79
C GLU A 39 17.06 3.31 5.61
N GLY A 40 15.97 2.88 4.96
CA GLY A 40 14.75 2.43 5.64
C GLY A 40 14.83 1.01 6.24
N MET A 41 15.82 0.21 5.83
CA MET A 41 15.97 -1.17 6.29
C MET A 41 16.24 -1.30 7.79
N GLY A 42 17.01 -0.39 8.38
CA GLY A 42 17.31 -0.42 9.81
C GLY A 42 16.06 -0.20 10.69
N VAL A 43 15.08 0.55 10.18
CA VAL A 43 13.78 0.75 10.86
C VAL A 43 12.89 -0.48 10.64
N TRP A 44 12.86 -1.03 9.43
CA TRP A 44 12.12 -2.25 9.12
C TRP A 44 12.56 -3.45 9.96
N GLU A 45 13.85 -3.69 10.12
CA GLU A 45 14.39 -4.81 10.91
C GLU A 45 13.98 -4.71 12.38
N LYS A 46 14.04 -3.50 12.96
CA LYS A 46 13.56 -3.23 14.33
C LYS A 46 12.07 -3.48 14.47
N LEU A 47 11.27 -3.14 13.45
CA LEU A 47 9.84 -3.41 13.42
C LEU A 47 9.53 -4.91 13.34
N ALA A 48 10.22 -5.63 12.46
CA ALA A 48 10.04 -7.06 12.28
C ALA A 48 10.45 -7.86 13.53
N ALA A 49 11.43 -7.37 14.30
CA ALA A 49 11.93 -7.98 15.53
C ALA A 49 11.20 -7.53 16.81
N ALA A 50 10.24 -6.60 16.74
CA ALA A 50 9.61 -6.03 17.93
C ALA A 50 8.62 -7.03 18.60
N ASP A 51 9.02 -7.59 19.74
CA ASP A 51 8.24 -8.58 20.51
C ASP A 51 7.18 -7.99 21.47
N GLY A 52 6.99 -6.66 21.51
CA GLY A 52 6.21 -5.97 22.57
C GLY A 52 4.88 -5.34 22.17
N SER A 53 4.54 -5.28 20.88
CA SER A 53 3.27 -4.72 20.36
C SER A 53 2.62 -5.70 19.41
N ILE A 54 1.32 -5.56 19.10
CA ILE A 54 0.63 -6.37 18.08
C ILE A 54 1.50 -6.39 16.82
N PRO A 55 2.13 -7.52 16.46
CA PRO A 55 3.13 -7.51 15.40
C PRO A 55 2.40 -7.31 14.09
N LEU A 56 2.53 -6.14 13.47
CA LEU A 56 1.82 -5.84 12.20
C LEU A 56 2.43 -6.63 11.03
N ILE A 57 3.66 -7.09 11.21
CA ILE A 57 4.43 -7.89 10.25
C ILE A 57 4.60 -9.30 10.82
N LYS A 58 4.48 -10.29 9.94
CA LYS A 58 4.77 -11.69 10.19
C LYS A 58 5.93 -12.09 9.29
N THR A 59 7.01 -12.56 9.90
CA THR A 59 8.06 -13.27 9.16
C THR A 59 7.61 -14.71 8.94
N LEU A 60 7.47 -15.12 7.68
CA LEU A 60 7.13 -16.48 7.28
C LEU A 60 8.40 -17.34 7.21
N GLU A 61 9.46 -16.79 6.62
CA GLU A 61 10.77 -17.43 6.52
C GLU A 61 11.86 -16.45 6.95
N GLN A 62 12.78 -16.92 7.80
CA GLN A 62 13.92 -16.13 8.24
C GLN A 62 14.95 -16.04 7.12
N LYS A 63 15.64 -14.90 7.04
CA LYS A 63 16.74 -14.71 6.07
C LYS A 63 17.85 -15.73 6.34
N THR A 64 18.36 -16.35 5.29
CA THR A 64 19.54 -17.23 5.36
C THR A 64 20.65 -16.70 4.46
N THR A 65 21.83 -17.34 4.47
CA THR A 65 22.93 -16.99 3.56
C THR A 65 22.55 -17.14 2.08
N SER A 66 21.60 -18.02 1.77
CA SER A 66 21.26 -18.41 0.40
C SER A 66 19.87 -17.95 -0.05
N GLN A 67 19.02 -17.45 0.86
CA GLN A 67 17.63 -17.10 0.57
C GLN A 67 17.19 -15.85 1.35
N PRO A 68 16.39 -14.95 0.72
CA PRO A 68 15.84 -13.79 1.39
C PRO A 68 14.81 -14.19 2.46
N ALA A 69 14.55 -13.29 3.42
CA ALA A 69 13.41 -13.48 4.32
C ALA A 69 12.10 -13.33 3.55
N ILE A 70 11.04 -14.02 4.00
CA ILE A 70 9.69 -13.83 3.48
C ILE A 70 8.82 -13.20 4.57
N TYR A 71 8.12 -12.14 4.22
CA TYR A 71 7.27 -11.36 5.08
C TYR A 71 5.83 -11.32 4.57
N GLN A 72 4.93 -11.02 5.49
CA GLN A 72 3.52 -10.74 5.22
C GLN A 72 2.99 -9.79 6.30
N PHE A 73 2.09 -8.87 5.95
CA PHE A 73 1.32 -8.15 6.97
C PHE A 73 0.39 -9.14 7.69
N ARG A 74 0.35 -9.12 9.03
CA ARG A 74 -0.46 -10.07 9.81
C ARG A 74 -1.93 -10.08 9.42
N HIS A 75 -2.45 -8.95 8.96
CA HIS A 75 -3.77 -8.86 8.38
C HIS A 75 -3.71 -8.06 7.07
N LEU A 76 -4.31 -8.59 6.01
CA LEU A 76 -4.33 -7.95 4.70
C LEU A 76 -4.92 -6.53 4.78
N SER A 77 -5.94 -6.33 5.62
CA SER A 77 -6.54 -5.01 5.81
C SER A 77 -5.61 -3.94 6.39
N PHE A 78 -4.49 -4.30 7.02
CA PHE A 78 -3.47 -3.30 7.37
C PHE A 78 -2.76 -2.79 6.11
N GLN A 79 -2.38 -3.68 5.21
CA GLN A 79 -1.79 -3.31 3.91
C GLN A 79 -2.78 -2.46 3.10
N GLU A 80 -4.05 -2.87 3.02
CA GLU A 80 -5.11 -2.14 2.31
C GLU A 80 -5.38 -0.76 2.94
N ALA A 81 -5.40 -0.65 4.28
CA ALA A 81 -5.63 0.61 4.98
C ALA A 81 -4.46 1.59 4.84
N LEU A 82 -3.21 1.11 4.90
CA LEU A 82 -2.02 1.93 4.70
C LEU A 82 -1.95 2.47 3.27
N PHE A 83 -2.30 1.64 2.29
CA PHE A 83 -2.44 2.08 0.90
C PHE A 83 -3.59 3.08 0.73
N SER A 84 -4.76 2.82 1.32
CA SER A 84 -5.87 3.77 1.27
C SER A 84 -5.48 5.14 1.85
N LYS A 85 -4.74 5.15 2.96
CA LYS A 85 -4.20 6.38 3.55
C LYS A 85 -3.22 7.09 2.63
N SER A 86 -2.39 6.38 1.85
CA SER A 86 -1.44 7.04 0.94
C SER A 86 -2.16 7.74 -0.21
N LEU A 87 -3.26 7.16 -0.70
CA LEU A 87 -4.07 7.79 -1.75
C LEU A 87 -4.77 9.09 -1.29
N LEU A 88 -4.88 9.31 0.02
CA LEU A 88 -5.42 10.53 0.61
C LEU A 88 -4.36 11.61 0.85
N ALA A 89 -3.07 11.26 0.76
CA ALA A 89 -1.97 12.22 0.86
C ALA A 89 -1.67 12.81 -0.52
N ASP A 90 -1.43 14.12 -0.60
CA ASP A 90 -1.22 14.82 -1.87
C ASP A 90 -0.11 14.17 -2.74
N GLU A 91 1.01 13.77 -2.12
CA GLU A 91 2.12 13.11 -2.81
C GLU A 91 1.74 11.70 -3.29
N GLY A 92 1.06 10.91 -2.45
CA GLY A 92 0.64 9.55 -2.82
C GLY A 92 -0.47 9.52 -3.86
N ALA A 93 -1.32 10.56 -3.90
CA ALA A 93 -2.30 10.76 -4.96
C ALA A 93 -1.63 11.14 -6.29
N ALA A 94 -0.55 11.93 -6.25
CA ALA A 94 0.19 12.36 -7.44
C ALA A 94 1.00 11.23 -8.10
N GLU A 95 1.59 10.33 -7.30
CA GLU A 95 2.37 9.20 -7.81
C GLU A 95 1.49 8.05 -8.34
N TRP A 96 0.24 7.95 -7.87
CA TRP A 96 -0.65 6.88 -8.28
C TRP A 96 -1.27 7.11 -9.66
N THR A 97 -0.96 6.20 -10.58
CA THR A 97 -1.40 6.29 -11.98
C THR A 97 -2.86 5.89 -12.21
N GLY A 98 -3.50 5.23 -11.23
CA GLY A 98 -4.88 4.78 -11.36
C GLY A 98 -5.90 5.91 -11.44
N TRP A 99 -5.53 7.17 -11.13
CA TRP A 99 -6.41 8.34 -11.29
C TRP A 99 -6.04 9.23 -12.48
N LYS A 100 -5.04 8.84 -13.27
CA LYS A 100 -4.44 9.67 -14.32
C LYS A 100 -5.44 10.10 -15.40
N ASP A 101 -6.30 9.19 -15.81
CA ASP A 101 -7.34 9.41 -16.83
C ASP A 101 -8.58 8.56 -16.52
N ASP A 102 -9.65 8.78 -17.27
CA ASP A 102 -10.94 8.12 -17.02
C ASP A 102 -10.88 6.60 -17.21
N ALA A 103 -10.07 6.12 -18.14
CA ALA A 103 -9.88 4.70 -18.40
C ALA A 103 -9.10 4.02 -17.26
N ALA A 104 -8.01 4.65 -16.79
CA ALA A 104 -7.24 4.19 -15.64
C ALA A 104 -8.10 4.15 -14.37
N ALA A 105 -8.89 5.21 -14.13
CA ALA A 105 -9.79 5.28 -12.98
C ALA A 105 -10.89 4.23 -13.06
N ALA A 106 -11.51 4.03 -14.22
CA ALA A 106 -12.48 2.96 -14.41
C ALA A 106 -11.88 1.58 -14.16
N LYS A 107 -10.65 1.34 -14.63
CA LYS A 107 -9.92 0.10 -14.38
C LYS A 107 -9.68 -0.10 -12.88
N SER A 108 -9.15 0.90 -12.19
CA SER A 108 -8.88 0.83 -10.75
C SER A 108 -10.15 0.66 -9.91
N LEU A 109 -11.26 1.29 -10.29
CA LEU A 109 -12.56 1.13 -9.60
C LEU A 109 -13.16 -0.27 -9.78
N LYS A 110 -12.83 -0.96 -10.88
CA LYS A 110 -13.29 -2.32 -11.17
C LYS A 110 -12.40 -3.40 -10.58
N ASP A 111 -11.15 -3.07 -10.25
CA ASP A 111 -10.16 -4.03 -9.78
C ASP A 111 -10.58 -4.68 -8.45
N PRO A 112 -10.81 -6.01 -8.41
CA PRO A 112 -11.15 -6.71 -7.18
C PRO A 112 -10.07 -6.60 -6.10
N SER A 113 -8.79 -6.47 -6.48
CA SER A 113 -7.67 -6.34 -5.54
C SER A 113 -7.71 -5.03 -4.75
N LEU A 114 -8.30 -3.97 -5.32
CA LEU A 114 -8.40 -2.65 -4.71
C LEU A 114 -9.71 -2.46 -3.92
N ARG A 115 -10.68 -3.36 -4.06
CA ARG A 115 -12.04 -3.19 -3.52
C ARG A 115 -12.06 -2.83 -2.03
N ASN A 116 -11.25 -3.50 -1.22
CA ASN A 116 -11.19 -3.23 0.21
C ASN A 116 -10.51 -1.90 0.52
N ALA A 117 -9.38 -1.59 -0.15
CA ALA A 117 -8.69 -0.32 0.04
C ALA A 117 -9.55 0.89 -0.36
N LEU A 118 -10.27 0.78 -1.47
CA LEU A 118 -11.23 1.79 -1.92
C LEU A 118 -12.42 1.90 -0.97
N ARG A 119 -12.91 0.78 -0.42
CA ARG A 119 -14.00 0.78 0.56
C ARG A 119 -13.60 1.38 1.91
N ILE A 120 -12.37 1.14 2.35
CA ILE A 120 -11.80 1.74 3.56
C ILE A 120 -11.68 3.27 3.39
N GLY A 121 -11.17 3.72 2.24
CA GLY A 121 -11.04 5.15 1.93
C GLY A 121 -12.39 5.83 1.70
N GLY A 122 -13.35 5.08 1.15
CA GLY A 122 -14.75 5.42 1.04
C GLY A 122 -15.00 6.81 0.47
N GLY A 123 -15.90 7.55 1.12
CA GLY A 123 -16.28 8.90 0.70
C GLY A 123 -15.12 9.90 0.74
N THR A 124 -14.18 9.76 1.68
CA THR A 124 -13.02 10.64 1.80
C THR A 124 -12.13 10.52 0.57
N LEU A 125 -11.90 9.29 0.10
CA LEU A 125 -11.17 9.06 -1.15
C LEU A 125 -11.96 9.61 -2.33
N GLY A 126 -13.29 9.41 -2.38
CA GLY A 126 -14.14 10.00 -3.42
C GLY A 126 -14.05 11.53 -3.51
N ILE A 127 -14.03 12.23 -2.36
CA ILE A 127 -13.85 13.69 -2.31
C ILE A 127 -12.46 14.09 -2.80
N ALA A 128 -11.42 13.41 -2.31
CA ALA A 128 -10.05 13.66 -2.74
C ALA A 128 -9.90 13.50 -4.26
N LEU A 129 -10.46 12.43 -4.84
CA LEU A 129 -10.50 12.19 -6.28
C LEU A 129 -11.20 13.31 -7.06
N GLY A 130 -12.33 13.80 -6.54
CA GLY A 130 -13.05 14.91 -7.13
C GLY A 130 -12.22 16.20 -7.22
N HIS A 131 -11.19 16.36 -6.38
CA HIS A 131 -10.29 17.52 -6.42
C HIS A 131 -9.07 17.32 -7.33
N ILE A 132 -8.73 16.08 -7.72
CA ILE A 132 -7.57 15.81 -8.59
C ILE A 132 -7.85 16.27 -10.02
N ARG A 133 -9.10 16.18 -10.48
CA ARG A 133 -9.51 16.54 -11.85
C ARG A 133 -10.84 17.26 -11.84
N ASP A 134 -10.93 18.33 -12.62
CA ASP A 134 -12.14 19.16 -12.75
C ASP A 134 -13.31 18.42 -13.43
N VAL A 135 -13.01 17.42 -14.27
CA VAL A 135 -14.01 16.68 -15.06
C VAL A 135 -13.65 15.20 -15.09
N TRP A 136 -14.67 14.37 -14.87
CA TRP A 136 -14.63 12.91 -15.00
C TRP A 136 -15.64 12.45 -16.05
N ASN A 137 -15.23 11.58 -16.98
CA ASN A 137 -16.14 10.95 -17.93
C ASN A 137 -15.94 9.43 -18.00
N PHE A 138 -16.86 8.69 -17.40
CA PHE A 138 -16.80 7.23 -17.35
C PHE A 138 -17.64 6.52 -18.43
N GLU A 139 -18.23 7.27 -19.36
CA GLU A 139 -19.01 6.71 -20.47
C GLU A 139 -18.15 5.75 -21.31
N GLY A 140 -18.66 4.55 -21.58
CA GLY A 140 -17.92 3.51 -22.31
C GLY A 140 -16.77 2.83 -21.54
N HIS A 141 -16.43 3.30 -20.33
CA HIS A 141 -15.37 2.71 -19.49
C HIS A 141 -15.92 1.85 -18.35
N LEU A 142 -17.17 2.10 -17.95
CA LEU A 142 -17.91 1.31 -16.95
C LEU A 142 -18.92 0.35 -17.60
N GLU A 143 -18.49 -0.47 -18.58
CA GLU A 143 -19.37 -1.55 -19.05
C GLU A 143 -19.67 -2.54 -17.92
N LYS A 144 -20.93 -3.00 -17.88
CA LYS A 144 -21.45 -3.99 -16.93
C LYS A 144 -20.86 -5.35 -17.28
N GLU A 145 -20.15 -5.97 -16.35
CA GLU A 145 -20.07 -7.44 -16.36
C GLU A 145 -21.48 -7.97 -16.08
N VAL A 146 -22.00 -8.74 -17.04
CA VAL A 146 -23.28 -9.46 -16.97
C VAL A 146 -23.09 -10.73 -16.15
#